data_AF-A0A0M2TYI8-F1
#
_entry.id   AF-A0A0M2TYI8-F1
#
_cell.length_a   1.000
_cell.length_b   1.000
_cell.length_c   1.000
_cell.angle_alpha   90.00
_cell.angle_beta   90.00
_cell.angle_gamma   90.00
#
_symmetry.space_group_name_H-M   'P 1'
#
loop_
_entity.id
_entity.type
_entity.pdbx_description
1 polymer ?
#
loop_
_entity_poly.entity_id
_entity_poly.type
_entity_poly.pdbx_seq_one_letter_code
_entity_poly.pdbx_strand_id
1 'polypeptide(L)'
;MMETSGIYWVTPPEAMIENIERYGERVLIAVQAVAAYVGQEMANQGRLNAPWEDRTGNARSGLFYAVDGFDLETITGQVSSDAAQLNTDGVTVSGSRDELVIAFSHTVFYGKFLELSNGGRYAIIMSTIQQHLPQLEKMLNDLFDG
;
A
#
# COMPACT_ATOMS: atom_id res chain seq x y z
N MET A 1 42.44 43.25 -21.29
CA MET A 1 41.17 42.49 -21.42
C MET A 1 40.71 42.17 -20.02
N MET A 2 39.52 42.64 -19.63
CA MET A 2 38.97 42.43 -18.28
C MET A 2 38.43 41.01 -18.17
N GLU A 3 39.02 40.21 -17.29
CA GLU A 3 38.44 38.96 -16.80
C GLU A 3 37.17 39.31 -16.00
N THR A 4 35.99 39.07 -16.57
CA THR A 4 34.73 39.14 -15.85
C THR A 4 34.61 37.96 -14.90
N SER A 5 35.14 38.15 -13.68
CA SER A 5 34.97 37.20 -12.57
C SER A 5 33.53 37.29 -12.06
N GLY A 6 32.66 36.41 -12.57
CA GLY A 6 31.29 36.24 -12.14
C GLY A 6 30.97 34.77 -11.89
N ILE A 7 30.02 34.48 -11.00
CA ILE A 7 29.50 33.13 -10.80
C ILE A 7 28.74 32.74 -12.08
N TYR A 8 29.18 31.69 -12.77
CA TYR A 8 28.45 31.09 -13.88
C TYR A 8 27.88 29.74 -13.43
N TRP A 9 26.60 29.52 -13.71
CA TRP A 9 25.94 28.26 -13.43
C TRP A 9 26.40 27.21 -14.45
N VAL A 10 26.97 26.10 -13.97
CA VAL A 10 27.30 24.94 -14.82
C VAL A 10 26.04 24.25 -15.32
N THR A 11 25.03 24.17 -14.46
CA THR A 11 23.67 23.74 -14.78
C THR A 11 22.72 24.88 -14.45
N PRO A 12 21.87 25.34 -15.39
CA PRO A 12 20.94 26.41 -15.12
C PRO A 12 19.96 26.00 -14.00
N PRO A 13 19.56 26.92 -13.11
CA PRO A 13 18.67 26.62 -11.98
C PRO A 13 17.37 25.92 -12.38
N GLU A 14 16.83 26.21 -13.56
CA GLU A 14 15.62 25.58 -14.10
C GLU A 14 15.79 24.07 -14.31
N ALA A 15 16.96 23.65 -14.81
CA ALA A 15 17.27 22.23 -15.00
C ALA A 15 17.50 21.52 -13.65
N MET A 16 17.93 22.24 -12.61
CA MET A 16 18.01 21.68 -11.26
C MET A 16 16.61 21.43 -10.68
N ILE A 17 15.67 22.36 -10.85
CA ILE A 17 14.29 22.20 -10.40
C ILE A 17 13.64 20.97 -11.06
N GLU A 18 13.75 20.83 -12.38
CA GLU A 18 13.19 19.67 -13.10
C GLU A 18 13.78 18.34 -12.60
N ASN A 19 15.08 18.31 -12.33
CA ASN A 19 15.74 17.11 -11.80
C ASN A 19 15.29 16.77 -10.38
N ILE A 20 15.06 17.78 -9.53
CA ILE A 20 14.54 17.60 -8.16
C ILE A 20 13.10 17.08 -8.21
N GLU A 21 12.24 17.66 -9.05
CA GLU A 21 10.85 17.22 -9.21
C GLU A 21 10.79 15.76 -9.67
N ARG A 22 11.58 15.41 -10.70
CA ARG A 22 11.67 14.04 -11.22
C ARG A 22 12.21 13.05 -10.18
N TYR A 23 13.16 13.48 -9.36
CA TYR A 23 13.66 12.65 -8.26
C TYR A 23 12.58 12.43 -7.20
N GLY A 24 11.87 13.49 -6.80
CA GLY A 24 10.75 13.40 -5.86
C GLY A 24 9.67 12.43 -6.34
N GLU A 25 9.27 12.52 -7.61
CA GLU A 25 8.29 11.59 -8.20
C GLU A 25 8.75 10.12 -8.10
N ARG A 26 10.02 9.85 -8.43
CA ARG A 26 10.59 8.49 -8.32
C ARG A 26 10.59 7.96 -6.90
N VAL A 27 10.84 8.82 -5.91
CA VAL A 27 10.79 8.45 -4.50
C VAL A 27 9.37 8.06 -4.10
N LEU A 28 8.35 8.85 -4.49
CA LEU A 28 6.95 8.53 -4.21
C LEU A 28 6.51 7.21 -4.86
N ILE A 29 6.92 6.96 -6.10
CA ILE A 29 6.70 5.68 -6.79
C ILE A 29 7.36 4.52 -6.02
N ALA A 30 8.59 4.71 -5.55
CA ALA A 30 9.29 3.67 -4.79
C ALA A 30 8.61 3.39 -3.44
N VAL A 31 8.14 4.41 -2.74
CA VAL A 31 7.35 4.27 -1.50
C VAL A 31 6.04 3.50 -1.79
N GLN A 32 5.31 3.85 -2.86
CA GLN A 32 4.10 3.13 -3.26
C GLN A 32 4.40 1.66 -3.59
N ALA A 33 5.52 1.38 -4.26
CA ALA A 33 5.94 0.01 -4.61
C ALA A 33 6.28 -0.82 -3.36
N VAL A 34 6.98 -0.24 -2.38
CA VAL A 34 7.24 -0.89 -1.09
C VAL A 34 5.94 -1.21 -0.37
N ALA A 35 5.02 -0.24 -0.30
CA ALA A 35 3.70 -0.44 0.29
C ALA A 35 2.91 -1.57 -0.40
N ALA A 36 2.92 -1.60 -1.74
CA ALA A 36 2.23 -2.62 -2.51
C ALA A 36 2.83 -4.01 -2.30
N TYR A 37 4.15 -4.12 -2.22
CA TYR A 37 4.83 -5.36 -1.90
C TYR A 37 4.39 -5.92 -0.53
N VAL A 38 4.41 -5.08 0.51
CA VAL A 38 3.98 -5.51 1.85
C VAL A 38 2.49 -5.82 1.87
N GLY A 39 1.65 -5.03 1.20
CA GLY A 39 0.21 -5.31 1.06
C GLY A 39 -0.06 -6.68 0.40
N GLN A 40 0.72 -7.05 -0.60
CA GLN A 40 0.64 -8.37 -1.22
C GLN A 40 1.01 -9.49 -0.25
N GLU A 41 2.05 -9.30 0.57
CA GLU A 41 2.43 -10.27 1.60
C GLU A 41 1.37 -10.39 2.70
N MET A 42 0.76 -9.28 3.13
CA MET A 42 -0.40 -9.29 4.03
C MET A 42 -1.54 -10.13 3.45
N ALA A 43 -1.90 -9.91 2.18
CA ALA A 43 -2.95 -10.68 1.52
C ALA A 43 -2.60 -12.18 1.41
N ASN A 44 -1.36 -12.50 1.07
CA ASN A 44 -0.87 -13.89 1.01
C ASN A 44 -0.96 -14.55 2.38
N GLN A 45 -0.44 -13.89 3.42
CA GLN A 45 -0.44 -14.40 4.79
C GLN A 45 -1.87 -14.59 5.31
N GLY A 46 -2.74 -13.58 5.16
CA GLY A 46 -4.13 -13.64 5.62
C GLY A 46 -4.90 -14.79 4.96
N ARG A 47 -4.68 -15.01 3.66
CA ARG A 47 -5.28 -16.13 2.91
C ARG A 47 -4.81 -17.50 3.39
N LEU A 48 -3.56 -17.62 3.83
CA LEU A 48 -2.99 -18.87 4.32
C LEU A 48 -3.41 -19.14 5.78
N ASN A 49 -3.28 -18.12 6.64
CA ASN A 49 -3.32 -18.29 8.09
C ASN A 49 -4.67 -17.94 8.73
N ALA A 50 -5.67 -17.53 7.94
CA ALA A 50 -7.01 -17.28 8.45
C ALA A 50 -7.52 -18.46 9.31
N PRO A 51 -7.96 -18.21 10.56
CA PRO A 51 -8.28 -19.26 11.54
C PRO A 51 -9.68 -19.86 11.36
N TRP A 52 -10.50 -19.27 10.49
CA TRP A 52 -11.87 -19.72 10.20
C TRP A 52 -11.89 -20.74 9.06
N GLU A 53 -12.92 -21.59 9.09
CA GLU A 53 -13.20 -22.57 8.05
C GLU A 53 -13.87 -21.87 6.85
N ASP A 54 -13.22 -21.91 5.69
CA ASP A 54 -13.77 -21.33 4.46
C ASP A 54 -14.60 -22.35 3.69
N ARG A 55 -15.93 -22.31 3.84
CA ARG A 55 -16.82 -23.28 3.19
C ARG A 55 -17.13 -22.93 1.74
N THR A 56 -17.05 -21.66 1.37
CA THR A 56 -17.41 -21.17 0.03
C THR A 56 -16.19 -20.79 -0.80
N GLY A 57 -15.02 -20.61 -0.18
CA GLY A 57 -13.81 -20.10 -0.82
C GLY A 57 -13.79 -18.57 -0.94
N ASN A 58 -14.92 -17.90 -0.69
CA ASN A 58 -15.07 -16.45 -0.89
C ASN A 58 -14.40 -15.65 0.20
N ALA A 59 -14.33 -16.17 1.43
CA ALA A 59 -13.71 -15.45 2.52
C ALA A 59 -12.19 -15.36 2.31
N ARG A 60 -11.52 -16.44 1.85
CA ARG A 60 -10.07 -16.41 1.56
C ARG A 60 -9.81 -15.67 0.27
N SER A 61 -10.49 -16.04 -0.81
CA SER A 61 -10.26 -15.40 -2.13
C SER A 61 -10.71 -13.94 -2.19
N GLY A 62 -11.50 -13.49 -1.21
CA GLY A 62 -11.92 -12.12 -1.02
C GLY A 62 -11.01 -11.28 -0.12
N LEU A 63 -10.00 -11.83 0.54
CA LEU A 63 -8.99 -11.02 1.25
C LEU A 63 -8.11 -10.31 0.23
N PHE A 64 -7.93 -8.99 0.34
CA PHE A 64 -7.15 -8.19 -0.61
C PHE A 64 -6.51 -6.99 0.06
N TYR A 65 -5.58 -6.36 -0.65
CA TYR A 65 -5.00 -5.08 -0.25
C TYR A 65 -5.25 -4.01 -1.31
N ALA A 66 -5.18 -2.75 -0.90
CA ALA A 66 -5.13 -1.61 -1.79
C ALA A 66 -4.11 -0.60 -1.28
N VAL A 67 -3.36 0.02 -2.18
CA VAL A 67 -2.42 1.10 -1.90
C VAL A 67 -2.81 2.30 -2.76
N ASP A 68 -3.18 3.38 -2.11
CA ASP A 68 -3.72 4.59 -2.76
C ASP A 68 -3.09 5.85 -2.19
N GLY A 69 -2.76 6.82 -3.05
CA GLY A 69 -2.16 8.10 -2.63
C GLY A 69 -1.12 8.65 -3.61
N PHE A 70 -0.57 9.80 -3.26
CA PHE A 70 0.43 10.56 -4.03
C PHE A 70 0.02 10.92 -5.46
N ASP A 71 -1.29 11.01 -5.72
CA ASP A 71 -1.87 11.16 -7.07
C ASP A 71 -1.42 10.06 -8.06
N LEU A 72 -0.91 8.93 -7.55
CA LEU A 72 -0.53 7.76 -8.32
C LEU A 72 -1.73 6.84 -8.55
N GLU A 73 -1.65 5.98 -9.56
CA GLU A 73 -2.66 4.96 -9.81
C GLU A 73 -2.73 3.99 -8.62
N THR A 74 -3.95 3.72 -8.14
CA THR A 74 -4.17 2.78 -7.03
C THR A 74 -3.68 1.38 -7.39
N ILE A 75 -2.86 0.78 -6.53
CA ILE A 75 -2.41 -0.60 -6.70
C ILE A 75 -3.28 -1.51 -5.82
N THR A 76 -3.99 -2.45 -6.43
CA THR A 76 -4.87 -3.39 -5.70
C THR A 76 -4.45 -4.84 -5.89
N GLY A 77 -4.51 -5.63 -4.82
CA GLY A 77 -4.34 -7.08 -4.87
C GLY A 77 -5.49 -7.77 -5.59
N GLN A 78 -5.18 -8.86 -6.28
CA GLN A 78 -6.18 -9.66 -7.01
C GLN A 78 -7.18 -10.32 -6.06
N VAL A 79 -8.46 -10.35 -6.44
CA VAL A 79 -9.52 -11.14 -5.79
C VAL A 79 -10.17 -12.06 -6.82
N SER A 80 -10.82 -13.14 -6.38
CA SER A 80 -11.62 -13.95 -7.31
C SER A 80 -12.82 -13.15 -7.83
N SER A 81 -13.29 -13.46 -9.05
CA SER A 81 -14.48 -12.82 -9.64
C SER A 81 -15.72 -12.97 -8.77
N ASP A 82 -15.84 -14.12 -8.10
CA ASP A 82 -16.98 -14.44 -7.25
C ASP A 82 -16.93 -13.66 -5.95
N ALA A 83 -15.73 -13.56 -5.34
CA ALA A 83 -15.54 -12.74 -4.15
C ALA A 83 -15.69 -11.24 -4.45
N ALA A 84 -15.24 -10.77 -5.62
CA ALA A 84 -15.38 -9.37 -6.03
C ALA A 84 -16.84 -8.93 -6.08
N GLN A 85 -17.75 -9.79 -6.57
CA GLN A 85 -19.19 -9.51 -6.64
C GLN A 85 -19.85 -9.38 -5.26
N LEU A 86 -19.20 -9.87 -4.20
CA LEU A 86 -19.72 -9.81 -2.84
C LEU A 86 -19.35 -8.51 -2.10
N ASN A 87 -18.44 -7.71 -2.66
CA ASN A 87 -17.98 -6.45 -2.08
C ASN A 87 -19.09 -5.38 -2.15
N THR A 88 -20.05 -5.48 -1.24
CA THR A 88 -21.28 -4.68 -1.23
C THR A 88 -21.30 -3.64 -0.11
N ASP A 89 -20.51 -3.85 0.93
CA ASP A 89 -20.37 -3.01 2.12
C ASP A 89 -18.99 -2.35 2.24
N GLY A 90 -18.15 -2.51 1.21
CA GLY A 90 -16.82 -1.90 1.14
C GLY A 90 -16.88 -0.38 1.21
N VAL A 91 -16.01 0.20 2.02
CA VAL A 91 -15.76 1.64 2.07
C VAL A 91 -14.47 1.91 1.32
N THR A 92 -14.52 2.83 0.36
CA THR A 92 -13.32 3.35 -0.29
C THR A 92 -12.57 4.25 0.68
N VAL A 93 -11.32 3.90 0.96
CA VAL A 93 -10.38 4.79 1.65
C VAL A 93 -9.36 5.21 0.61
N SER A 94 -9.27 6.52 0.38
CA SER A 94 -8.36 7.08 -0.60
C SER A 94 -7.27 7.89 0.08
N GLY A 95 -6.06 7.78 -0.46
CA GLY A 95 -4.96 8.66 -0.12
C GLY A 95 -5.14 10.04 -0.74
N SER A 96 -4.13 10.90 -0.56
CA SER A 96 -4.08 12.23 -1.15
C SER A 96 -2.71 12.47 -1.76
N ARG A 97 -2.50 13.64 -2.35
CA ARG A 97 -1.18 14.05 -2.86
C ARG A 97 -0.05 13.93 -1.83
N ASP A 98 -0.36 14.08 -0.53
CA ASP A 98 0.63 14.07 0.56
C ASP A 98 0.47 12.86 1.51
N GLU A 99 -0.50 11.97 1.23
CA GLU A 99 -0.83 10.84 2.11
C GLU A 99 -0.97 9.56 1.29
N LEU A 100 -0.23 8.53 1.71
CA LEU A 100 -0.39 7.17 1.20
C LEU A 100 -1.18 6.34 2.21
N VAL A 101 -2.22 5.67 1.71
CA VAL A 101 -3.03 4.72 2.47
C VAL A 101 -2.73 3.30 2.00
N ILE A 102 -2.50 2.41 2.96
CA ILE A 102 -2.47 0.96 2.74
C ILE A 102 -3.69 0.36 3.45
N ALA A 103 -4.58 -0.25 2.68
CA ALA A 103 -5.74 -0.95 3.18
C ALA A 103 -5.55 -2.47 3.04
N PHE A 104 -5.91 -3.24 4.07
CA PHE A 104 -6.05 -4.69 4.00
C PHE A 104 -7.46 -5.05 4.47
N SER A 105 -8.24 -5.72 3.62
CA SER A 105 -9.67 -5.94 3.86
C SER A 105 -10.16 -7.22 3.20
N HIS A 106 -11.45 -7.53 3.36
CA HIS A 106 -12.13 -8.62 2.67
C HIS A 106 -13.35 -8.10 1.90
N THR A 107 -13.79 -8.84 0.88
CA THR A 107 -14.97 -8.48 0.09
C THR A 107 -16.29 -9.01 0.66
N VAL A 108 -16.28 -9.91 1.63
CA VAL A 108 -17.50 -10.58 2.11
C VAL A 108 -18.22 -9.78 3.20
N PHE A 109 -19.53 -9.54 3.06
CA PHE A 109 -20.32 -8.77 4.05
C PHE A 109 -20.22 -9.31 5.48
N TYR A 110 -20.03 -10.63 5.62
CA TYR A 110 -19.94 -11.28 6.94
C TYR A 110 -18.55 -11.20 7.56
N GLY A 111 -17.53 -10.69 6.87
CA GLY A 111 -16.17 -10.69 7.41
C GLY A 111 -16.00 -9.76 8.62
N LYS A 112 -16.86 -8.73 8.78
CA LYS A 112 -16.97 -7.98 10.04
C LYS A 112 -17.24 -8.90 11.24
N PHE A 113 -18.02 -9.96 11.07
CA PHE A 113 -18.27 -10.94 12.13
C PHE A 113 -17.07 -11.86 12.36
N LEU A 114 -16.25 -12.14 11.33
CA LEU A 114 -14.99 -12.87 11.50
C LEU A 114 -14.02 -12.07 12.38
N GLU A 115 -14.00 -10.74 12.25
CA GLU A 115 -13.16 -9.87 13.04
C GLU A 115 -13.68 -9.63 14.47
N LEU A 116 -15.00 -9.47 14.66
CA LEU A 116 -15.55 -8.98 15.94
C LEU A 116 -16.23 -10.05 16.80
N SER A 117 -16.69 -11.16 16.22
CA SER A 117 -17.43 -12.18 16.97
C SER A 117 -16.51 -13.11 17.78
N ASN A 118 -17.07 -13.86 18.73
CA ASN A 118 -16.34 -14.83 19.55
C ASN A 118 -15.11 -14.22 20.26
N GLY A 119 -15.19 -12.95 20.66
CA GLY A 119 -14.10 -12.23 21.30
C GLY A 119 -12.89 -11.98 20.39
N GLY A 120 -13.11 -11.89 19.06
CA GLY A 120 -12.03 -11.67 18.09
C GLY A 120 -11.18 -12.91 17.81
N ARG A 121 -11.61 -14.10 18.24
CA ARG A 121 -10.88 -15.38 18.03
C ARG A 121 -10.57 -15.66 16.56
N TYR A 122 -11.38 -15.13 15.65
CA TYR A 122 -11.25 -15.36 14.21
C TYR A 122 -10.68 -14.15 13.45
N ALA A 123 -10.29 -13.09 14.16
CA ALA A 123 -9.77 -11.87 13.56
C ALA A 123 -8.42 -12.13 12.86
N ILE A 124 -8.31 -11.68 11.61
CA ILE A 124 -7.11 -11.84 10.80
C ILE A 124 -6.57 -10.51 10.27
N ILE A 125 -7.43 -9.50 10.05
CA ILE A 125 -7.01 -8.26 9.39
C ILE A 125 -5.97 -7.50 10.23
N MET A 126 -6.33 -7.11 11.46
CA MET A 126 -5.43 -6.30 12.29
C MET A 126 -4.17 -7.05 12.70
N SER A 127 -4.28 -8.36 12.98
CA SER A 127 -3.13 -9.17 13.38
C SER A 127 -2.15 -9.35 12.22
N THR A 128 -2.62 -9.51 10.99
CA THR A 128 -1.77 -9.55 9.79
C THR A 128 -1.09 -8.21 9.52
N ILE A 129 -1.81 -7.08 9.65
CA ILE A 129 -1.23 -5.74 9.50
C ILE A 129 -0.08 -5.57 10.51
N GLN A 130 -0.34 -5.82 11.80
CA GLN A 130 0.65 -5.64 12.86
C GLN A 130 1.90 -6.50 12.67
N GLN A 131 1.75 -7.72 12.16
CA GLN A 131 2.88 -8.61 11.88
C GLN A 131 3.79 -8.09 10.75
N HIS A 132 3.26 -7.31 9.82
CA HIS A 132 4.00 -6.79 8.66
C HIS A 132 4.48 -5.35 8.83
N LEU A 133 4.00 -4.61 9.85
CA LEU A 133 4.47 -3.25 10.13
C LEU A 133 6.01 -3.16 10.27
N PRO A 134 6.70 -4.06 11.00
CA PRO A 134 8.16 -3.97 11.12
C PRO A 134 8.89 -4.15 9.78
N GLN A 135 8.36 -5.01 8.90
CA GLN A 135 8.93 -5.20 7.56
C GLN A 135 8.74 -3.96 6.69
N LEU A 136 7.55 -3.36 6.73
CA LEU A 136 7.26 -2.11 6.04
C LEU A 136 8.20 -0.99 6.50
N GLU A 137 8.31 -0.79 7.81
CA GLU A 137 9.20 0.21 8.40
C GLU A 137 10.65 -0.01 7.95
N LYS A 138 11.13 -1.26 8.01
CA LYS A 138 12.48 -1.59 7.57
C LYS A 138 12.69 -1.25 6.08
N MET A 139 11.78 -1.65 5.20
CA MET A 139 11.93 -1.41 3.76
C MET A 139 11.85 0.07 3.41
N LEU A 140 11.04 0.85 4.12
CA LEU A 140 10.99 2.30 3.96
C LEU A 140 12.30 2.94 4.42
N ASN A 141 12.84 2.54 5.59
CA ASN A 141 14.14 3.06 6.04
C ASN A 141 15.25 2.70 5.04
N ASP A 142 15.32 1.45 4.58
CA ASP A 142 16.29 1.01 3.58
C ASP A 142 16.20 1.82 2.27
N LEU A 143 14.99 2.28 1.88
CA LEU A 143 14.77 3.10 0.68
C LEU A 143 15.37 4.52 0.82
N PHE A 144 15.35 5.09 2.02
CA PHE A 144 15.84 6.45 2.29
C PHE A 144 17.30 6.49 2.77
N ASP A 145 17.85 5.36 3.21
CA ASP A 145 19.24 5.25 3.68
C ASP A 145 20.26 5.04 2.54
N GLY A 146 19.80 4.91 1.29
CA GLY A 146 20.63 4.75 0.08
C GLY A 146 20.96 6.06 -0.63
#